data_AF-A0A2G9UTG4-F1
#
_entry.id   AF-A0A2G9UTG4-F1
#
_cell.length_a   1.000
_cell.length_b   1.000
_cell.length_c   1.000
_cell.angle_alpha   90.00
_cell.angle_beta   90.00
_cell.angle_gamma   90.00
#
_symmetry.space_group_name_H-M   'P 1'
#
loop_
_entity.id
_entity.type
_entity.pdbx_description
1 polymer ?
#
loop_
_entity_poly.entity_id
_entity_poly.type
_entity_poly.pdbx_seq_one_letter_code
_entity_poly.pdbx_strand_id
1 'polypeptide(L)' 'MAEKEEPLEVGVDQLKQWRDRCAEKFPHLKTALDECNARVSSRKETAETCVQELWDFVEQVDRCAVHKAFAALK' A
#
# COMPACT_ATOMS: atom_id res chain seq x y z
N MET A 1 8.90 -9.91 16.36
CA MET A 1 8.63 -11.26 15.82
C MET A 1 9.22 -11.27 14.43
N ALA A 2 10.17 -12.15 14.14
CA ALA A 2 10.77 -12.22 12.82
C ALA A 2 9.74 -12.89 11.89
N GLU A 3 8.96 -12.07 11.19
CA GLU A 3 8.25 -12.55 10.00
C GLU A 3 9.33 -13.10 9.06
N LYS A 4 9.23 -14.38 8.73
CA LYS A 4 10.15 -15.05 7.81
C LYS A 4 9.77 -14.58 6.41
N GLU A 5 10.27 -13.40 6.04
CA GLU A 5 9.95 -12.77 4.76
C GLU A 5 10.47 -13.64 3.62
N GLU A 6 9.57 -14.03 2.71
CA GLU A 6 9.94 -14.85 1.56
C GLU A 6 11.05 -14.16 0.73
N PRO A 7 11.97 -14.91 0.11
CA PRO A 7 12.99 -14.33 -0.74
C PRO A 7 12.36 -13.43 -1.81
N LEU A 8 12.93 -12.26 -2.04
CA LEU A 8 12.51 -11.38 -3.14
C LEU A 8 12.94 -11.99 -4.46
N GLU A 9 12.10 -11.83 -5.48
CA GLU A 9 12.44 -12.22 -6.84
C GLU A 9 13.56 -11.34 -7.39
N VAL A 10 14.59 -11.98 -7.95
CA VAL A 10 15.78 -11.32 -8.49
C VAL A 10 15.45 -10.71 -9.86
N GLY A 11 15.84 -9.45 -10.07
CA GLY A 11 15.55 -8.73 -11.31
C GLY A 11 14.18 -8.04 -11.35
N VAL A 12 13.41 -8.14 -10.27
CA VAL A 12 12.12 -7.44 -10.08
C VAL A 12 12.31 -6.29 -9.10
N ASP A 13 11.60 -5.17 -9.29
CA ASP A 13 11.64 -4.01 -8.40
C ASP A 13 11.31 -4.43 -6.95
N GLN A 14 12.31 -4.27 -6.09
CA GLN A 14 12.23 -4.65 -4.68
C GLN A 14 11.27 -3.75 -3.91
N LEU A 15 11.17 -2.46 -4.28
CA LEU A 15 10.26 -1.53 -3.62
C LEU A 15 8.81 -1.96 -3.86
N LYS A 16 8.46 -2.30 -5.10
CA LYS A 16 7.14 -2.84 -5.44
C LYS A 16 6.84 -4.12 -4.66
N GLN A 17 7.76 -5.09 -4.65
CA GLN A 17 7.56 -6.34 -3.92
C GLN A 17 7.31 -6.12 -2.42
N TRP A 18 8.03 -5.19 -1.79
CA TRP A 18 7.80 -4.84 -0.40
C TRP A 18 6.51 -4.08 -0.16
N ARG A 19 6.13 -3.16 -1.05
CA ARG A 19 4.84 -2.45 -0.97
C ARG A 19 3.67 -3.42 -1.06
N ASP A 20 3.74 -4.40 -1.95
CA ASP A 20 2.70 -5.43 -2.10
C ASP A 20 2.56 -6.25 -0.81
N ARG A 21 3.66 -6.68 -0.20
CA ARG A 21 3.66 -7.39 1.10
C ARG A 21 3.19 -6.52 2.27
N CYS A 22 3.58 -5.25 2.29
CA CYS A 22 3.21 -4.32 3.35
C CYS A 22 1.75 -3.87 3.25
N ALA A 23 1.16 -3.82 2.05
CA ALA A 23 -0.25 -3.52 1.84
C ALA A 23 -1.17 -4.48 2.60
N GLU A 24 -0.82 -5.77 2.64
CA GLU A 24 -1.59 -6.81 3.35
C GLU A 24 -1.65 -6.59 4.87
N LYS A 25 -0.71 -5.81 5.43
CA LYS A 25 -0.66 -5.52 6.87
C LYS A 25 -1.64 -4.44 7.31
N PHE A 26 -2.17 -3.66 6.36
CA PHE A 26 -3.07 -2.53 6.65
C PHE A 26 -4.43 -2.70 5.95
N PRO A 27 -5.14 -3.83 6.16
CA PRO A 27 -6.36 -4.12 5.43
C PRO A 27 -7.46 -3.10 5.71
N HIS A 28 -7.52 -2.55 6.93
CA HIS A 28 -8.50 -1.54 7.31
C HIS A 28 -8.36 -0.23 6.51
N LEU A 29 -7.13 0.25 6.26
CA LEU A 29 -6.88 1.45 5.45
C LEU A 29 -7.20 1.19 3.98
N LYS A 30 -6.86 -0.01 3.49
CA LYS A 30 -7.23 -0.41 2.13
C LYS A 30 -8.75 -0.49 1.95
N THR A 31 -9.47 -1.07 2.92
CA THR A 31 -10.93 -1.11 2.92
C THR A 31 -11.54 0.29 2.93
N ALA A 32 -11.06 1.22 3.78
CA ALA A 32 -11.55 2.60 3.81
C ALA A 32 -11.35 3.32 2.46
N LEU A 33 -10.19 3.13 1.83
CA LEU A 33 -9.91 3.66 0.49
C LEU A 33 -10.86 3.05 -0.56
N ASP A 34 -11.10 1.74 -0.51
CA ASP A 34 -11.98 1.06 -1.46
C ASP A 34 -13.46 1.46 -1.28
N GLU A 35 -13.90 1.65 -0.03
CA GLU A 35 -15.23 2.19 0.28
C GLU A 35 -15.42 3.62 -0.24
N CYS A 36 -14.40 4.48 -0.08
CA CYS A 36 -14.43 5.81 -0.67
C CYS A 36 -14.50 5.74 -2.20
N ASN A 37 -13.67 4.90 -2.83
CA ASN A 37 -13.67 4.74 -4.28
C ASN A 37 -15.03 4.21 -4.80
N ALA A 38 -15.66 3.28 -4.08
CA ALA A 38 -17.01 2.81 -4.41
C ALA A 38 -18.05 3.94 -4.31
N ARG A 39 -17.96 4.79 -3.27
CA ARG A 39 -18.84 5.95 -3.09
C ARG A 39 -18.66 6.99 -4.20
N VAL A 40 -17.43 7.37 -4.53
CA VAL A 40 -17.13 8.35 -5.58
C VAL A 40 -17.55 7.82 -6.95
N SER A 41 -17.23 6.57 -7.27
CA SER A 41 -17.59 5.94 -8.57
C SER A 41 -19.09 5.71 -8.74
N SER A 42 -19.85 5.57 -7.64
CA SER A 42 -21.32 5.44 -7.70
C SER A 42 -22.04 6.74 -8.07
N ARG A 43 -21.37 7.89 -7.94
CA ARG A 43 -21.95 9.21 -8.18
C ARG A 43 -21.60 9.69 -9.59
N LYS A 44 -22.60 10.20 -10.31
CA LYS A 44 -22.40 10.77 -11.66
C LYS A 44 -21.59 12.06 -11.62
N GLU A 45 -21.80 12.89 -10.60
CA GLU A 45 -21.04 14.12 -10.34
C GLU A 45 -20.89 14.28 -8.82
N THR A 46 -19.66 14.41 -8.33
CA THR A 46 -19.35 14.59 -6.91
C THR A 46 -18.07 15.42 -6.76
N ALA A 47 -18.02 16.29 -5.75
CA ALA A 47 -16.80 17.02 -5.36
C ALA A 47 -15.94 16.21 -4.37
N GLU A 48 -16.42 15.05 -3.96
CA GLU A 48 -15.73 14.16 -3.04
C GLU A 48 -14.50 13.51 -3.70
N THR A 49 -13.38 13.47 -2.99
CA THR A 49 -12.12 12.85 -3.42
C THR A 49 -11.59 11.89 -2.35
N CYS A 50 -11.00 10.78 -2.76
CA CYS A 50 -10.42 9.78 -1.84
C CYS A 50 -8.93 10.02 -1.53
N VAL A 51 -8.48 11.28 -1.63
CA VAL A 51 -7.06 11.63 -1.49
C VAL A 51 -6.60 11.45 -0.05
N GLN A 52 -7.46 11.70 0.94
CA GLN A 52 -7.12 11.51 2.35
C GLN A 52 -6.89 10.02 2.65
N GLU A 53 -7.83 9.16 2.30
CA GLU A 53 -7.72 7.71 2.49
C GLU A 53 -6.54 7.12 1.70
N LEU A 54 -6.23 7.70 0.53
CA LEU A 54 -5.05 7.32 -0.24
C LEU A 54 -3.76 7.65 0.51
N TRP A 55 -3.62 8.86 1.06
CA TRP A 55 -2.44 9.25 1.83
C TRP A 55 -2.28 8.41 3.08
N ASP A 56 -3.36 8.18 3.83
CA ASP A 56 -3.35 7.35 5.03
C ASP A 56 -2.83 5.94 4.73
N PHE A 57 -3.31 5.33 3.64
CA PHE A 57 -2.86 4.00 3.20
C PHE A 57 -1.39 4.02 2.75
N VAL A 58 -1.03 4.95 1.85
CA VAL A 58 0.32 5.01 1.26
C VAL A 58 1.38 5.28 2.33
N GLU A 59 1.14 6.19 3.28
CA GLU A 59 2.09 6.51 4.33
C GLU A 59 2.47 5.26 5.15
N GLN A 60 1.48 4.45 5.54
CA GLN A 60 1.73 3.26 6.35
C GLN A 60 2.41 2.15 5.56
N VAL A 61 2.01 1.95 4.30
CA VAL A 61 2.67 1.01 3.38
C VAL A 61 4.14 1.41 3.17
N ASP A 62 4.42 2.68 2.93
CA ASP A 62 5.78 3.17 2.72
C ASP A 62 6.62 3.11 3.99
N ARG A 63 6.07 3.47 5.16
CA ARG A 63 6.74 3.30 6.45
C ARG A 63 7.18 1.85 6.69
N CYS A 64 6.40 0.89 6.22
CA CYS A 64 6.74 -0.53 6.28
C CYS A 64 7.75 -0.97 5.21
N ALA A 65 7.57 -0.53 3.97
CA ALA A 65 8.28 -1.07 2.79
C ALA A 65 9.64 -0.42 2.54
N VAL A 66 9.75 0.90 2.72
CA VAL A 66 10.91 1.69 2.25
C VAL A 66 12.22 1.19 2.88
N HIS A 67 12.27 1.07 4.22
CA HIS A 67 13.49 0.63 4.89
C HIS A 67 13.95 -0.77 4.45
N LYS A 68 13.00 -1.67 4.18
CA LYS A 68 13.29 -3.05 3.74
C LYS A 68 13.72 -3.11 2.28
N ALA A 69 13.08 -2.29 1.43
CA ALA A 69 13.44 -2.16 0.03
C ALA A 69 14.85 -1.64 -0.13
N PHE A 70 15.21 -0.56 0.57
CA PHE A 70 16.57 -0.01 0.52
C PHE A 70 17.63 -0.97 1.06
N ALA A 71 17.30 -1.79 2.07
CA ALA A 71 18.20 -2.82 2.57
C ALA A 71 18.39 -4.00 1.59
N ALA A 72 17.46 -4.19 0.65
CA ALA A 72 17.52 -5.26 -0.34
C ALA A 72 18.28 -4.87 -1.62
N LEU A 73 18.46 -3.56 -1.88
CA LEU A 73 19.16 -3.06 -3.06
C LEU A 73 20.62 -3.53 -3.05
N LYS A 74 21.10 -3.99 -4.21
CA LYS A 74 22.50 -4.37 -4.44
C LYS A 74 23.22 -3.28 -5.23
#